data_AF-A0A423NNA1-F1
#
_entry.id   AF-A0A423NNA1-F1
#
_cell.length_a   1.000
_cell.length_b   1.000
_cell.length_c   1.000
_cell.angle_alpha   90.00
_cell.angle_beta   90.00
_cell.angle_gamma   90.00
#
_symmetry.space_group_name_H-M   'P 1'
#
loop_
_entity.id
_entity.type
_entity.pdbx_description
1 polymer ?
#
loop_
_entity_poly.entity_id
_entity_poly.type
_entity_poly.pdbx_seq_one_letter_code
_entity_poly.pdbx_strand_id
1 'polypeptide(L)'
;MRELVRGHETIKVAQATINDRYLEPLSLAGQPLHSHLGFGDSGSDTTKLKLILERLELGLLDKSAGLAKGSYGLGSNNLLFMACELLLLGKQPDGLPLLLIEEPEAHLHPQRQLRLMEFLVSASQPVAQTQAHKQEQEQEPAQTRPEQVILTTHSPNLSSKIALENLVLICE
;
A
#
# COMPACT_ATOMS: atom_id res chain seq x y z
N MET A 1 1.36 21.03 4.47
CA MET A 1 0.35 21.28 5.53
C MET A 1 0.74 22.41 6.48
N ARG A 2 1.89 22.37 7.16
CA ARG A 2 2.35 23.47 8.06
C ARG A 2 2.42 24.84 7.37
N GLU A 3 3.00 24.91 6.18
CA GLU A 3 3.09 26.17 5.41
C GLU A 3 1.74 26.62 4.84
N LEU A 4 0.88 25.69 4.43
CA LEU A 4 -0.47 26.00 3.95
C LEU A 4 -1.32 26.68 5.02
N VAL A 5 -1.23 26.19 6.26
CA VAL A 5 -1.99 26.74 7.40
C VAL A 5 -1.36 28.06 7.88
N ARG A 6 -0.03 28.18 7.92
CA ARG A 6 0.65 29.46 8.20
C ARG A 6 0.34 30.53 7.15
N GLY A 7 0.10 30.11 5.91
CA GLY A 7 -0.28 30.98 4.81
C GLY A 7 -1.73 31.46 4.86
N HIS A 8 -2.59 30.79 5.64
CA HIS A 8 -4.03 31.01 5.63
C HIS A 8 -4.41 32.38 6.21
N GLU A 9 -5.24 33.12 5.48
CA GLU A 9 -5.57 34.53 5.74
C GLU A 9 -6.19 34.73 7.14
N THR A 10 -7.12 33.85 7.54
CA THR A 10 -7.77 33.94 8.86
C THR A 10 -6.79 33.78 10.02
N ILE A 11 -5.74 32.98 9.87
CA ILE A 11 -4.76 32.73 10.93
C ILE A 11 -3.84 33.94 11.07
N LYS A 12 -3.45 34.56 9.96
CA LYS A 12 -2.68 35.81 9.96
C LYS A 12 -3.47 36.95 10.58
N VAL A 13 -4.74 37.10 10.22
CA VAL A 13 -5.63 38.13 10.78
C VAL A 13 -5.84 37.91 12.28
N ALA A 14 -6.06 36.66 12.72
CA ALA A 14 -6.19 36.35 14.13
C ALA A 14 -4.90 36.66 14.92
N GLN A 15 -3.73 36.29 14.39
CA GLN A 15 -2.45 36.57 15.04
C GLN A 15 -2.17 38.07 15.15
N ALA A 16 -2.42 38.83 14.07
CA ALA A 16 -2.31 40.29 14.09
C ALA A 16 -3.26 40.92 15.11
N THR A 17 -4.52 40.47 15.14
CA THR A 17 -5.52 40.96 16.10
C THR A 17 -5.08 40.70 17.54
N ILE A 18 -4.52 39.51 17.85
CA ILE A 18 -4.02 39.19 19.20
C ILE A 18 -2.84 40.10 19.56
N ASN A 19 -1.89 40.27 18.66
CA ASN A 19 -0.70 41.08 18.91
C ASN A 19 -1.04 42.56 19.09
N ASP A 20 -1.78 43.13 18.15
CA ASP A 20 -2.03 44.58 18.08
C ASP A 20 -3.10 45.01 19.09
N ARG A 21 -4.18 44.23 19.25
CA ARG A 21 -5.32 44.65 20.07
C ARG A 21 -5.22 44.21 21.53
N TYR A 22 -4.52 43.10 21.80
CA TYR A 22 -4.54 42.48 23.13
C TYR A 22 -3.17 42.44 23.80
N LEU A 23 -2.08 42.15 23.08
CA LEU A 23 -0.76 42.01 23.70
C LEU A 23 0.04 43.31 23.77
N GLU A 24 -0.10 44.21 22.80
CA GLU A 24 0.56 45.51 22.82
C GLU A 24 0.18 46.34 24.07
N PRO A 25 -1.10 46.49 24.45
CA PRO A 25 -1.48 47.24 25.65
C PRO A 25 -1.10 46.55 26.97
N LEU A 26 -0.88 45.23 26.94
CA LEU A 26 -0.51 44.43 28.11
C LEU A 26 1.01 44.28 28.24
N SER A 27 1.79 44.80 27.30
CA SER A 27 3.25 44.74 27.31
C SER A 27 3.83 45.75 28.29
N LEU A 28 4.80 45.32 29.09
CA LEU A 28 5.51 46.18 30.04
C LEU A 28 6.70 46.87 29.36
N ALA A 29 7.13 48.01 29.90
CA ALA A 29 8.29 48.72 29.38
C ALA A 29 9.54 47.82 29.37
N GLY A 30 10.06 47.52 28.18
CA GLY A 30 11.21 46.64 27.97
C GLY A 30 10.88 45.14 27.87
N GLN A 31 9.61 44.74 27.93
CA GLN A 31 9.15 43.35 27.79
C GLN A 31 7.95 43.25 26.85
N PRO A 32 8.18 43.35 25.52
CA PRO A 32 7.11 43.20 24.53
C PRO A 32 6.61 41.75 24.50
N LEU A 33 5.29 41.58 24.61
CA LEU A 33 4.62 40.30 24.46
C LEU A 33 4.23 40.10 22.99
N HIS A 34 4.61 38.95 22.44
CA HIS A 34 4.27 38.59 21.07
C HIS A 34 3.72 37.16 21.00
N SER A 35 2.54 37.00 20.40
CA SER A 35 1.94 35.68 20.16
C SER A 35 2.38 35.10 18.84
N HIS A 36 2.48 33.77 18.82
CA HIS A 36 2.65 33.00 17.59
C HIS A 36 1.53 31.95 17.53
N LEU A 37 0.76 31.96 16.44
CA LEU A 37 -0.26 30.95 16.18
C LEU A 37 0.27 29.96 15.13
N GLY A 38 0.39 28.70 15.52
CA GLY A 38 0.84 27.63 14.65
C GLY A 38 0.62 26.25 15.26
N PHE A 39 0.95 25.20 14.52
CA PHE A 39 0.94 23.85 15.07
C PHE A 39 2.07 23.69 16.09
N GLY A 40 1.72 23.34 17.32
CA GLY A 40 2.69 23.02 18.38
C GLY A 40 3.71 21.99 17.90
N ASP A 41 4.98 22.23 18.22
CA ASP A 41 6.09 21.35 17.81
C ASP A 41 6.23 20.12 18.73
N SER A 42 5.25 19.87 19.59
CA SER A 42 5.25 18.82 20.60
C SER A 42 5.11 17.39 20.05
N GLY A 43 5.08 17.23 18.73
CA GLY A 43 5.23 15.94 18.08
C GLY A 43 6.49 15.95 17.24
N SER A 44 7.47 15.11 17.62
CA SER A 44 8.59 14.78 16.75
C SER A 44 8.06 14.36 15.38
N ASP A 45 8.82 14.61 14.32
CA ASP A 45 8.39 14.24 12.96
C ASP A 45 8.13 12.73 12.84
N THR A 46 8.71 11.91 13.73
CA THR A 46 8.40 10.49 13.89
C THR A 46 6.96 10.23 14.32
N THR A 47 6.38 11.05 15.21
CA THR A 47 4.97 10.92 15.65
C THR A 47 4.02 11.31 14.53
N LYS A 48 4.36 12.34 13.74
CA LYS A 48 3.57 12.76 12.57
C LYS A 48 3.62 11.71 11.46
N LEU A 49 4.81 11.17 11.18
CA LEU A 49 4.99 10.09 10.22
C LEU A 49 4.20 8.85 10.66
N LYS A 50 4.27 8.47 11.94
CA LYS A 50 3.48 7.38 12.50
C LYS A 50 1.97 7.61 12.29
N LEU A 51 1.46 8.80 12.59
CA LEU A 51 0.06 9.17 12.36
C LEU A 51 -0.36 9.09 10.88
N ILE A 52 0.54 9.43 9.96
CA ILE A 52 0.29 9.34 8.52
C ILE A 52 0.28 7.86 8.07
N LEU A 53 1.26 7.07 8.53
CA LEU A 53 1.36 5.65 8.21
C LEU A 53 0.19 4.84 8.79
N GLU A 54 -0.27 5.17 10.00
CA GLU A 54 -1.46 4.54 10.62
C GLU A 54 -2.76 4.85 9.87
N ARG A 55 -2.79 5.90 9.05
CA ARG A 55 -3.94 6.30 8.23
C ARG A 55 -3.80 5.85 6.77
N LEU A 56 -2.71 5.17 6.42
CA LEU A 56 -2.46 4.71 5.07
C LEU A 56 -3.24 3.42 4.84
N GLU A 57 -4.28 3.53 4.03
CA GLU A 57 -5.12 2.39 3.64
C GLU A 57 -4.87 2.05 2.18
N LEU A 58 -4.69 0.76 1.90
CA LEU A 58 -4.68 0.24 0.55
C LEU A 58 -6.05 -0.39 0.27
N GLY A 59 -6.81 0.26 -0.61
CA GLY A 59 -8.13 -0.19 -1.01
C GLY A 59 -8.20 -0.49 -2.50
N LEU A 60 -9.18 -1.29 -2.89
CA LEU A 60 -9.52 -1.46 -4.29
C LEU A 60 -10.35 -0.25 -4.75
N LEU A 61 -10.18 0.15 -6.02
CA LEU A 61 -10.94 1.24 -6.65
C LEU A 61 -11.58 0.72 -7.93
N ASP A 62 -12.72 1.31 -8.33
CA ASP A 62 -13.25 1.01 -9.67
C ASP A 62 -12.36 1.68 -10.71
N LYS A 63 -11.83 0.88 -11.66
CA LYS A 63 -10.93 1.39 -12.71
C LYS A 63 -11.57 2.46 -13.59
N SER A 64 -12.91 2.49 -13.67
CA SER A 64 -13.66 3.45 -14.49
C SER A 64 -14.03 4.74 -13.76
N ALA A 65 -14.14 4.71 -12.43
CA ALA A 65 -14.66 5.84 -11.66
C ALA A 65 -13.64 6.47 -10.70
N GLY A 66 -12.53 5.78 -10.38
CA GLY A 66 -11.56 6.24 -9.38
C GLY A 66 -12.12 6.38 -7.96
N LEU A 67 -13.38 5.97 -7.76
CA LEU A 67 -14.10 5.99 -6.50
C LEU A 67 -14.04 4.59 -5.88
N ALA A 68 -14.00 4.54 -4.54
CA ALA A 68 -14.13 3.31 -3.79
C ALA A 68 -15.48 2.66 -4.12
N LYS A 69 -15.46 1.51 -4.81
CA LYS A 69 -16.68 0.81 -5.22
C LYS A 69 -17.26 0.02 -4.06
N GLY A 70 -17.85 0.72 -3.08
CA GLY A 70 -18.46 0.08 -1.92
C GLY A 70 -17.51 -0.86 -1.15
N SER A 71 -18.08 -1.75 -0.34
CA SER A 71 -17.32 -2.79 0.36
C SER A 71 -16.92 -3.88 -0.64
N TYR A 72 -15.63 -3.96 -0.98
CA TYR A 72 -15.09 -5.09 -1.72
C TYR A 72 -15.24 -6.36 -0.87
N GLY A 73 -15.78 -7.42 -1.47
CA GLY A 73 -15.98 -8.69 -0.78
C GLY A 73 -14.66 -9.37 -0.38
N LEU A 74 -14.73 -10.31 0.56
CA LEU A 74 -13.59 -11.04 1.14
C LEU A 74 -12.61 -11.57 0.07
N GLY A 75 -13.10 -12.17 -1.02
CA GLY A 75 -12.23 -12.69 -2.07
C GLY A 75 -11.42 -11.62 -2.80
N SER A 76 -11.95 -10.40 -2.95
CA SER A 76 -11.21 -9.29 -3.56
C SER A 76 -10.10 -8.79 -2.63
N ASN A 77 -10.36 -8.76 -1.32
CA ASN A 77 -9.34 -8.41 -0.33
C ASN A 77 -8.25 -9.47 -0.26
N ASN A 78 -8.59 -10.77 -0.39
CA ASN A 78 -7.60 -11.84 -0.46
C ASN A 78 -6.67 -11.68 -1.67
N LEU A 79 -7.23 -11.31 -2.84
CA LEU A 79 -6.41 -11.02 -4.03
C LEU A 79 -5.47 -9.82 -3.81
N LEU A 80 -5.97 -8.75 -3.16
CA LEU A 80 -5.14 -7.59 -2.84
C LEU A 80 -4.01 -7.95 -1.88
N PHE A 81 -4.32 -8.73 -0.84
CA PHE A 81 -3.34 -9.20 0.13
C PHE A 81 -2.25 -10.05 -0.54
N MET A 82 -2.63 -11.05 -1.34
CA MET A 82 -1.67 -11.86 -2.09
C MET A 82 -0.80 -11.01 -3.03
N ALA A 83 -1.38 -10.00 -3.70
CA ALA A 83 -0.62 -9.10 -4.55
C ALA A 83 0.43 -8.27 -3.77
N CYS A 84 0.10 -7.86 -2.54
CA CYS A 84 1.05 -7.17 -1.67
C CYS A 84 2.19 -8.08 -1.21
N GLU A 85 1.88 -9.32 -0.80
CA GLU A 85 2.89 -10.28 -0.37
C GLU A 85 3.85 -10.62 -1.51
N LEU A 86 3.35 -10.85 -2.72
CA LEU A 86 4.15 -11.07 -3.92
C LEU A 86 5.05 -9.86 -4.24
N LEU A 87 4.53 -8.64 -4.12
CA LEU A 87 5.31 -7.41 -4.33
C LEU A 87 6.48 -7.29 -3.33
N LEU A 88 6.28 -7.73 -2.09
CA LEU A 88 7.33 -7.72 -1.06
C LEU A 88 8.35 -8.84 -1.31
N LEU A 89 7.87 -10.04 -1.66
CA LEU A 89 8.71 -11.20 -1.93
C LEU A 89 9.70 -10.94 -3.07
N GLY A 90 9.24 -10.32 -4.16
CA GLY A 90 10.10 -9.97 -5.30
C GLY A 90 11.15 -8.89 -5.01
N LYS A 91 11.06 -8.17 -3.88
CA LYS A 91 12.01 -7.10 -3.50
C LYS A 91 13.08 -7.57 -2.52
N GLN A 92 12.95 -8.76 -1.95
CA GLN A 92 13.87 -9.22 -0.91
C GLN A 92 15.21 -9.68 -1.54
N PRO A 93 16.35 -9.04 -1.23
CA PRO A 93 17.61 -9.31 -1.92
C PRO A 93 18.25 -10.64 -1.52
N ASP A 94 17.90 -11.17 -0.35
CA ASP A 94 18.47 -12.37 0.23
C ASP A 94 17.39 -13.39 0.60
N GLY A 95 17.67 -14.67 0.32
CA GLY A 95 16.78 -15.79 0.64
C GLY A 95 16.14 -16.46 -0.58
N LEU A 96 15.42 -17.55 -0.30
CA LEU A 96 14.58 -18.25 -1.26
C LEU A 96 13.23 -17.53 -1.30
N PRO A 97 12.82 -16.94 -2.44
CA PRO A 97 11.50 -16.34 -2.58
C PRO A 97 10.43 -17.44 -2.62
N LEU A 98 10.00 -17.91 -1.44
CA LEU A 98 9.00 -18.96 -1.27
C LEU A 98 7.68 -18.37 -0.78
N LEU A 99 6.61 -18.66 -1.52
CA LEU A 99 5.24 -18.31 -1.17
C LEU A 99 4.46 -19.57 -0.84
N LEU A 100 3.84 -19.58 0.35
CA LEU A 100 2.92 -20.63 0.80
C LEU A 100 1.51 -20.06 0.84
N ILE A 101 0.56 -20.69 0.15
CA ILE A 101 -0.84 -20.24 0.15
C ILE A 101 -1.77 -21.38 0.53
N GLU A 102 -2.59 -21.17 1.54
CA GLU A 102 -3.66 -22.08 1.90
C GLU A 102 -4.98 -21.60 1.32
N GLU A 103 -5.71 -22.51 0.68
CA GLU A 103 -7.04 -22.28 0.10
C GLU A 103 -7.18 -20.95 -0.67
N PRO A 104 -6.32 -20.68 -1.68
CA PRO A 104 -6.38 -19.45 -2.48
C PRO A 104 -7.75 -19.21 -3.13
N GLU A 105 -8.59 -20.24 -3.26
CA GLU A 105 -9.96 -20.18 -3.76
C GLU A 105 -10.99 -19.53 -2.83
N ALA A 106 -10.65 -19.29 -1.56
CA ALA A 106 -11.61 -18.82 -0.56
C ALA A 106 -12.33 -17.54 -1.01
N HIS A 107 -13.66 -17.59 -1.06
CA HIS A 107 -14.54 -16.50 -1.50
C HIS A 107 -14.29 -15.97 -2.93
N LEU A 108 -13.53 -16.69 -3.76
CA LEU A 108 -13.30 -16.36 -5.15
C LEU A 108 -14.32 -17.01 -6.07
N HIS A 109 -14.79 -16.21 -7.03
CA HIS A 109 -15.54 -16.72 -8.17
C HIS A 109 -14.67 -17.71 -8.97
N PRO A 110 -15.21 -18.82 -9.51
CA PRO A 110 -14.43 -19.83 -10.23
C PRO A 110 -13.57 -19.28 -11.37
N GLN A 111 -14.05 -18.26 -12.10
CA GLN A 111 -13.24 -17.62 -13.14
C GLN A 111 -12.01 -16.88 -12.58
N ARG A 112 -12.13 -16.29 -11.38
CA ARG A 112 -11.01 -15.62 -10.71
C ARG A 112 -9.99 -16.62 -10.18
N GLN A 113 -10.44 -17.79 -9.73
CA GLN A 113 -9.56 -18.90 -9.35
C GLN A 113 -8.62 -19.30 -10.49
N LEU A 114 -9.16 -19.48 -11.70
CA LEU A 114 -8.36 -19.82 -12.89
C LEU A 114 -7.34 -18.72 -13.24
N ARG A 115 -7.75 -17.44 -13.17
CA ARG A 115 -6.85 -16.29 -13.42
C ARG A 115 -5.76 -16.18 -12.37
N LEU A 116 -6.07 -16.44 -11.10
CA LEU A 116 -5.09 -16.48 -10.03
C LEU A 116 -4.03 -17.55 -10.31
N MET A 117 -4.45 -18.75 -10.72
CA MET A 117 -3.49 -19.81 -11.04
C MET A 117 -2.60 -19.46 -12.25
N GLU A 118 -3.19 -18.91 -13.32
CA GLU A 118 -2.41 -18.44 -14.49
C GLU A 118 -1.35 -17.41 -14.10
N PHE A 119 -1.72 -16.50 -13.19
CA PHE A 119 -0.81 -15.49 -12.68
C PHE A 119 0.30 -16.08 -11.81
N LEU A 120 -0.02 -16.97 -10.86
CA LEU A 120 0.97 -17.63 -9.99
C LEU A 120 1.95 -18.49 -10.79
N VAL A 121 1.47 -19.20 -11.80
CA VAL A 121 2.35 -19.98 -12.71
C VAL A 121 3.26 -19.05 -13.52
N SER A 122 2.76 -17.90 -13.93
CA SER A 122 3.56 -16.91 -14.67
C SER A 122 4.61 -16.23 -13.76
N ALA A 123 4.29 -16.01 -12.49
CA ALA A 123 5.19 -15.45 -11.48
C ALA A 123 6.32 -16.42 -11.08
N SER A 124 6.06 -17.74 -11.14
CA SER A 124 7.05 -18.77 -10.80
C SER A 124 8.00 -19.15 -11.93
N GLN A 125 7.72 -18.72 -13.16
CA GLN A 125 8.61 -19.00 -14.28
C GLN A 125 9.83 -18.07 -14.27
N PRO A 126 11.05 -18.60 -14.50
CA PRO A 126 12.24 -17.78 -14.63
C PRO A 126 12.07 -16.80 -15.78
N VAL A 127 12.31 -15.51 -15.50
CA VAL A 127 12.25 -14.41 -16.48
C VAL A 127 13.36 -14.60 -17.50
N ALA A 128 13.15 -15.46 -18.50
CA ALA A 128 14.03 -15.58 -19.63
C ALA A 128 13.56 -14.75 -20.84
N GLN A 129 12.28 -14.34 -20.94
CA GLN A 129 11.75 -13.84 -22.24
C GLN A 129 10.59 -12.81 -22.20
N THR A 130 10.42 -12.01 -21.15
CA THR A 130 9.39 -10.93 -21.18
C THR A 130 10.01 -9.53 -21.05
N GLN A 131 11.19 -9.34 -21.64
CA GLN A 131 11.68 -8.04 -22.09
C GLN A 131 11.32 -7.87 -23.58
N ALA A 132 10.04 -7.68 -23.90
CA ALA A 132 9.65 -7.31 -25.26
C ALA A 132 8.76 -6.07 -25.33
N HIS A 133 7.97 -5.75 -24.30
CA HIS A 133 7.13 -4.56 -24.33
C HIS A 133 7.06 -3.89 -22.96
N LYS A 134 8.04 -3.03 -22.66
CA LYS A 134 7.87 -1.87 -21.79
C LYS A 134 9.08 -0.96 -22.00
N GLN A 135 8.95 -0.07 -22.99
CA GLN A 135 9.82 1.07 -23.15
C GLN A 135 9.68 1.98 -21.92
N GLU A 136 10.84 2.26 -21.33
CA GLU A 136 11.23 3.56 -20.78
C GLU A 136 10.41 4.13 -19.60
N GLN A 137 10.95 3.97 -18.38
CA GLN A 137 11.49 5.08 -17.59
C GLN A 137 12.10 4.55 -16.27
N GLU A 138 13.42 4.65 -16.20
CA GLU A 138 14.27 4.86 -15.01
C GLU A 138 13.77 4.37 -13.64
N GLN A 139 14.30 3.23 -13.18
CA GLN A 139 15.10 3.07 -11.94
C GLN A 139 15.24 1.58 -11.60
N GLU A 140 16.49 1.12 -11.64
CA GLU A 140 17.03 -0.19 -11.28
C GLU A 140 16.35 -1.44 -11.88
N PRO A 141 17.08 -2.33 -12.57
CA PRO A 141 16.55 -3.64 -12.89
C PRO A 141 16.46 -4.41 -11.58
N ALA A 142 15.33 -4.31 -10.87
CA ALA A 142 14.96 -5.29 -9.88
C ALA A 142 15.02 -6.63 -10.60
N GLN A 143 16.07 -7.40 -10.32
CA GLN A 143 16.18 -8.78 -10.78
C GLN A 143 15.04 -9.53 -10.09
N THR A 144 13.86 -9.52 -10.70
CA THR A 144 12.70 -10.23 -10.17
C THR A 144 13.05 -11.71 -10.26
N ARG A 145 13.45 -12.28 -9.12
CA ARG A 145 13.78 -13.69 -9.04
C ARG A 145 12.48 -14.48 -9.22
N PRO A 146 12.51 -15.62 -9.92
CA PRO A 146 11.34 -16.49 -9.99
C PRO A 146 10.93 -16.91 -8.59
N GLU A 147 9.65 -16.76 -8.28
CA GLU A 147 9.08 -17.08 -6.97
C GLU A 147 8.68 -18.55 -6.94
N GLN A 148 9.11 -19.28 -5.91
CA GLN A 148 8.61 -20.63 -5.68
C GLN A 148 7.26 -20.55 -4.99
N VAL A 149 6.21 -21.11 -5.59
CA VAL A 149 4.86 -21.11 -5.01
C VAL A 149 4.46 -22.53 -4.65
N ILE A 150 4.08 -22.74 -3.39
CA ILE A 150 3.44 -23.98 -2.92
C ILE A 150 2.07 -23.59 -2.39
N LEU A 151 1.05 -24.31 -2.82
CA LEU A 151 -0.31 -24.06 -2.39
C LEU A 151 -1.05 -25.34 -2.04
N THR A 152 -1.99 -25.22 -1.11
CA THR A 152 -2.98 -26.26 -0.82
C THR A 152 -4.33 -25.81 -1.35
N THR A 153 -5.06 -26.73 -1.98
CA THR A 153 -6.35 -26.43 -2.61
C THR A 153 -7.23 -27.67 -2.51
N HIS A 154 -8.50 -27.47 -2.18
CA HIS A 154 -9.54 -28.49 -2.34
C HIS A 154 -10.37 -28.23 -3.62
N SER A 155 -10.17 -27.07 -4.26
CA SER A 155 -10.87 -26.71 -5.50
C SER A 155 -10.38 -27.51 -6.71
N PRO A 156 -11.29 -28.24 -7.39
CA PRO A 156 -10.96 -28.91 -8.65
C PRO A 156 -10.67 -27.92 -9.78
N ASN A 157 -11.17 -26.67 -9.68
CA ASN A 157 -10.92 -25.66 -10.71
C ASN A 157 -9.44 -25.24 -10.71
N LEU A 158 -8.83 -25.07 -9.54
CA LEU A 158 -7.41 -24.71 -9.44
C LEU A 158 -6.52 -25.85 -9.92
N SER A 159 -6.77 -27.06 -9.41
CA SER A 159 -5.98 -28.24 -9.76
C SER A 159 -6.13 -28.64 -11.24
N SER A 160 -7.23 -28.30 -11.90
CA SER A 160 -7.38 -28.52 -13.35
C SER A 160 -6.42 -27.69 -14.21
N LYS A 161 -5.85 -26.61 -13.66
CA LYS A 161 -5.07 -25.62 -14.41
C LYS A 161 -3.56 -25.81 -14.24
N ILE A 162 -3.12 -26.67 -13.33
CA ILE A 162 -1.70 -26.94 -13.06
C ILE A 162 -1.22 -28.18 -13.82
N ALA A 163 0.06 -28.19 -14.22
CA ALA A 163 0.67 -29.35 -14.84
C ALA A 163 0.74 -30.52 -13.84
N LEU A 164 0.51 -31.75 -14.31
CA LEU A 164 0.46 -32.95 -13.46
C LEU A 164 1.77 -33.19 -12.69
N GLU A 165 2.91 -32.81 -13.25
CA GLU A 165 4.22 -32.89 -12.61
C GLU A 165 4.36 -32.03 -11.35
N ASN A 166 3.52 -31.00 -11.22
CA ASN A 166 3.48 -30.08 -10.09
C ASN A 166 2.33 -30.39 -9.11
N LEU A 167 1.57 -31.47 -9.33
CA LEU A 167 0.44 -31.84 -8.50
C LEU A 167 0.83 -32.93 -7.49
N VAL A 168 0.66 -32.63 -6.21
CA VAL A 168 0.83 -33.61 -5.13
C VAL A 168 -0.54 -33.94 -4.56
N LEU A 169 -0.94 -35.22 -4.67
CA LEU A 169 -2.17 -35.72 -4.09
C LEU A 169 -1.89 -36.24 -2.67
N ILE A 170 -2.56 -35.69 -1.68
CA ILE A 170 -2.53 -36.17 -0.30
C ILE A 170 -3.85 -36.92 -0.08
N CYS A 171 -3.77 -38.22 0.21
CA CYS A 171 -4.90 -39.05 0.57
C CYS A 171 -4.89 -39.33 2.07
N GLU A 172 -6.07 -39.32 2.69
CA GLU A 172 -6.29 -39.90 4.03
C GLU A 172 -6.46 -41.42 3.98
#